data_AF-T1A5J8-F1
#
_entry.id   AF-T1A5J8-F1
#
_cell.length_a   1.000
_cell.length_b   1.000
_cell.length_c   1.000
_cell.angle_alpha   90.00
_cell.angle_beta   90.00
_cell.angle_gamma   90.00
#
_symmetry.space_group_name_H-M   'P 1'
#
loop_
_entity.id
_entity.type
_entity.pdbx_description
1 polymer ?
#
loop_
_entity_poly.entity_id
_entity_poly.type
_entity_poly.pdbx_seq_one_letter_code
_entity_poly.pdbx_strand_id
1 'polypeptide(L)'
;MTESIRAALADLAAGKAPLAEVGQTIRRAVPACRRGPHEIERAIVSAYQTLCQKTGKVDAAVAVRSSATAEDLPDASFAGQQETFLNVRGAVAVLEACRRCYASLFTDRAISYRQAKGFDHLKVALSIGVQKMVRSDKAGAGVMFSIDTETGFDKVVVINASWGLGENVVQGAVDPD
;
A
#
# COMPACT_ATOMS: atom_id res chain seq x y z
N MET A 1 -19.46 5.10 -9.34
CA MET A 1 -18.55 4.65 -8.26
C MET A 1 -18.27 5.80 -7.30
N THR A 2 -17.69 6.91 -7.77
CA THR A 2 -17.40 8.10 -6.93
C THR A 2 -18.63 8.60 -6.16
N GLU A 3 -19.81 8.61 -6.80
CA GLU A 3 -21.06 9.02 -6.14
C GLU A 3 -21.49 8.08 -5.01
N SER A 4 -21.28 6.77 -5.17
CA SER A 4 -21.59 5.77 -4.14
C SER A 4 -20.62 5.87 -2.96
N ILE A 5 -19.34 6.14 -3.21
CA ILE A 5 -18.35 6.40 -2.15
C ILE A 5 -18.72 7.69 -1.40
N ARG A 6 -19.11 8.75 -2.12
CA ARG A 6 -19.55 10.02 -1.53
C ARG A 6 -20.78 9.85 -0.65
N ALA A 7 -21.79 9.10 -1.12
CA ALA A 7 -22.99 8.81 -0.34
C ALA A 7 -22.66 8.05 0.96
N ALA A 8 -21.84 6.99 0.87
CA ALA A 8 -21.45 6.21 2.05
C ALA A 8 -20.66 7.05 3.08
N LEU A 9 -19.77 7.94 2.62
CA LEU A 9 -19.05 8.87 3.49
C LEU A 9 -19.96 9.96 4.08
N ALA A 10 -21.00 10.39 3.36
CA ALA A 10 -21.99 11.32 3.87
C ALA A 10 -22.87 10.69 4.96
N ASP A 11 -23.26 9.42 4.81
CA ASP A 11 -23.99 8.68 5.84
C ASP A 11 -23.16 8.49 7.11
N LEU A 12 -21.85 8.25 6.97
CA LEU A 12 -20.91 8.27 8.11
C LEU A 12 -20.90 9.64 8.80
N ALA A 13 -20.74 10.72 8.04
CA ALA A 13 -20.67 12.08 8.59
C ALA A 13 -21.98 12.51 9.28
N ALA A 14 -23.13 11.98 8.81
CA ALA A 14 -24.44 12.19 9.40
C ALA A 14 -24.74 11.25 10.58
N GLY A 15 -23.81 10.37 10.97
CA GLY A 15 -23.99 9.40 12.06
C GLY A 15 -25.01 8.29 11.75
N LYS A 16 -25.38 8.10 10.48
CA LYS A 16 -26.38 7.11 10.05
C LYS A 16 -25.83 5.69 9.91
N ALA A 17 -24.51 5.56 9.77
CA ALA A 17 -23.82 4.29 9.64
C ALA A 17 -22.49 4.31 10.41
N PRO A 18 -22.08 3.18 11.02
CA PRO A 18 -20.81 3.09 11.71
C PRO A 18 -19.64 3.08 10.70
N LEU A 19 -18.51 3.65 11.13
CA LEU A 19 -17.27 3.75 10.35
C LEU A 19 -16.84 2.41 9.72
N ALA A 20 -16.88 1.34 10.51
CA ALA A 20 -16.46 0.01 10.07
C ALA A 20 -17.29 -0.52 8.89
N GLU A 21 -18.60 -0.27 8.90
CA GLU A 21 -19.52 -0.70 7.85
C GLU A 21 -19.30 0.10 6.56
N VAL A 22 -19.14 1.43 6.69
CA VAL A 22 -18.86 2.32 5.56
C VAL A 22 -17.52 1.98 4.93
N GLY A 23 -16.46 1.84 5.74
CA GLY A 23 -15.13 1.47 5.27
C GLY A 23 -15.11 0.09 4.62
N GLN A 24 -15.83 -0.90 5.15
CA GLN A 24 -15.94 -2.23 4.55
C GLN A 24 -16.72 -2.19 3.22
N THR A 25 -17.81 -1.41 3.15
CA THR A 25 -18.63 -1.26 1.94
C THR A 25 -17.81 -0.67 0.80
N ILE A 26 -17.09 0.43 1.07
CA ILE A 26 -16.22 1.07 0.07
C ILE A 26 -15.10 0.12 -0.36
N ARG A 27 -14.43 -0.56 0.60
CA ARG A 27 -13.34 -1.50 0.31
C ARG A 27 -13.78 -2.72 -0.51
N ARG A 28 -15.04 -3.14 -0.41
CA ARG A 28 -15.61 -4.21 -1.27
C ARG A 28 -15.99 -3.67 -2.66
N ALA A 29 -16.50 -2.45 -2.73
CA ALA A 29 -16.96 -1.84 -3.99
C ALA A 29 -15.81 -1.46 -4.93
N VAL A 30 -14.69 -0.97 -4.40
CA VAL A 30 -13.56 -0.48 -5.21
C VAL A 30 -12.93 -1.60 -6.08
N PRO A 31 -12.54 -2.77 -5.54
CA PRO A 31 -11.99 -3.85 -6.35
C PRO A 31 -13.01 -4.52 -7.27
N ALA A 32 -14.29 -4.54 -6.89
CA ALA A 32 -15.37 -5.07 -7.71
C ALA A 32 -15.69 -4.19 -8.93
N CYS A 33 -15.24 -2.93 -8.94
CA CYS A 33 -15.46 -2.03 -10.06
C CYS A 33 -14.56 -2.40 -11.25
N ARG A 34 -15.12 -3.18 -12.19
CA ARG A 34 -14.48 -3.51 -13.46
C ARG A 34 -14.54 -2.40 -14.52
N ARG A 35 -15.19 -1.27 -14.21
CA ARG A 35 -15.31 -0.10 -15.10
C ARG A 35 -14.20 0.93 -14.82
N GLY A 36 -12.98 0.45 -14.58
CA GLY A 36 -11.81 1.33 -14.57
C GLY A 36 -11.48 1.82 -15.98
N PRO A 37 -10.67 2.89 -16.14
CA PRO A 37 -10.20 3.29 -17.45
C PRO A 37 -9.38 2.14 -18.06
N HIS A 38 -9.91 1.50 -19.11
CA HIS A 38 -9.25 0.36 -19.76
C HIS A 38 -7.81 0.69 -20.21
N GLU A 39 -7.52 1.97 -20.45
CA GLU A 39 -6.17 2.47 -20.76
C GLU A 39 -5.18 2.23 -19.62
N ILE A 40 -5.58 2.48 -18.37
CA ILE A 40 -4.71 2.27 -17.20
C ILE A 40 -4.44 0.78 -17.01
N GLU A 41 -5.47 -0.07 -17.13
CA GLU A 41 -5.29 -1.52 -17.02
C GLU A 41 -4.34 -2.05 -18.09
N ARG A 42 -4.51 -1.62 -19.35
CA ARG A 42 -3.60 -1.96 -20.45
C ARG A 42 -2.17 -1.47 -20.19
N ALA A 43 -2.01 -0.24 -19.69
CA ALA A 43 -0.71 0.32 -19.36
C ALA A 43 0.00 -0.48 -18.26
N ILE A 44 -0.72 -0.86 -17.19
CA ILE A 44 -0.18 -1.69 -16.11
C ILE A 44 0.26 -3.06 -16.65
N VAL A 45 -0.60 -3.72 -17.44
CA VAL A 45 -0.28 -5.04 -18.02
C VAL A 45 0.93 -4.95 -18.94
N SER A 46 0.99 -3.93 -19.80
CA SER A 46 2.11 -3.70 -20.70
C SER A 46 3.42 -3.47 -19.94
N ALA A 47 3.41 -2.60 -18.92
CA ALA A 47 4.58 -2.34 -18.08
C ALA A 47 5.06 -3.59 -17.33
N TYR A 48 4.13 -4.39 -16.78
CA TYR A 48 4.46 -5.66 -16.14
C TYR A 48 5.07 -6.66 -17.12
N GLN A 49 4.55 -6.77 -18.35
CA GLN A 49 5.14 -7.61 -19.40
C GLN A 49 6.55 -7.15 -19.77
N THR A 50 6.78 -5.84 -19.89
CA THR A 50 8.13 -5.29 -20.10
C THR A 50 9.07 -5.65 -18.94
N LEU A 51 8.59 -5.59 -17.69
CA LEU A 51 9.36 -6.01 -16.52
C LEU A 51 9.72 -7.51 -16.58
N CYS A 52 8.75 -8.36 -16.93
CA CYS A 52 8.96 -9.80 -17.15
C CYS A 52 10.04 -10.05 -18.22
N GLN A 53 9.96 -9.38 -19.35
CA GLN A 53 10.95 -9.47 -20.43
C GLN A 53 12.35 -9.04 -19.97
N LYS A 54 12.46 -7.87 -19.33
CA LYS A 54 13.75 -7.36 -18.80
C LYS A 54 14.38 -8.28 -17.76
N THR A 55 13.56 -9.07 -17.05
CA THR A 55 14.04 -10.00 -16.02
C THR A 55 14.23 -11.43 -16.52
N GLY A 56 13.90 -11.71 -17.79
CA GLY A 56 13.97 -13.05 -18.37
C GLY A 56 13.03 -14.06 -17.69
N LYS A 57 11.90 -13.58 -17.13
CA LYS A 57 10.91 -14.42 -16.45
C LYS A 57 9.55 -14.25 -17.10
N VAL A 58 8.84 -15.36 -17.32
CA VAL A 58 7.46 -15.35 -17.86
C VAL A 58 6.53 -14.65 -16.87
N ASP A 59 6.60 -15.05 -15.59
CA ASP A 59 5.86 -14.43 -14.48
C ASP A 59 6.81 -14.03 -13.36
N ALA A 60 7.43 -12.87 -13.51
CA ALA A 60 8.25 -12.27 -12.48
C ALA A 60 7.41 -11.99 -11.23
N ALA A 61 7.86 -12.46 -10.07
CA ALA A 61 7.26 -12.05 -8.81
C ALA A 61 7.50 -10.57 -8.58
N VAL A 62 6.44 -9.85 -8.19
CA VAL A 62 6.49 -8.42 -7.88
C VAL A 62 5.89 -8.13 -6.50
N ALA A 63 6.40 -7.08 -5.86
CA ALA A 63 5.79 -6.40 -4.76
C ALA A 63 4.94 -5.25 -5.31
N VAL A 64 3.69 -5.16 -4.87
CA VAL A 64 2.78 -4.06 -5.19
C VAL A 64 2.59 -3.25 -3.91
N ARG A 65 3.10 -2.02 -3.88
CA ARG A 65 3.13 -1.16 -2.69
C ARG A 65 2.33 0.09 -2.95
N SER A 66 1.42 0.43 -2.04
CA SER A 66 0.81 1.75 -2.05
C SER A 66 1.84 2.82 -1.68
N SER A 67 1.63 4.04 -2.18
CA SER A 67 2.35 5.26 -1.80
C SER A 67 1.36 6.42 -1.90
N ALA A 68 1.00 7.02 -0.77
CA ALA A 68 -0.04 8.04 -0.70
C ALA A 68 0.60 9.43 -0.65
N THR A 69 0.08 10.39 -1.41
CA THR A 69 0.63 11.76 -1.44
C THR A 69 0.51 12.50 -0.10
N ALA A 70 -0.29 11.98 0.84
CA ALA A 70 -0.46 12.56 2.17
C ALA A 70 0.64 12.12 3.17
N GLU A 71 1.57 11.24 2.78
CA GLU A 71 2.74 10.84 3.57
C GLU A 71 3.80 11.93 3.70
N ASP A 72 3.80 12.88 2.77
CA ASP A 72 4.80 13.95 2.69
C ASP A 72 4.42 15.20 3.51
N LEU A 73 3.30 15.16 4.24
CA LEU A 73 2.93 16.24 5.15
C LEU A 73 3.74 16.09 6.45
N PRO A 74 4.37 17.17 6.96
CA PRO A 74 5.29 17.12 8.11
C PRO A 74 4.69 16.46 9.37
N ASP A 75 3.37 16.52 9.53
CA ASP A 75 2.63 15.96 10.69
C ASP A 75 1.85 14.68 10.36
N ALA A 76 2.08 14.05 9.20
CA ALA A 76 1.29 12.92 8.70
C ALA A 76 2.14 11.74 8.21
N SER A 77 2.80 11.04 9.13
CA SER A 77 3.35 9.73 8.79
C SER A 77 2.21 8.70 8.72
N PHE A 78 1.91 8.18 7.52
CA PHE A 78 1.05 7.00 7.34
C PHE A 78 1.86 5.69 7.46
N ALA A 79 3.02 5.73 8.12
CA ALA A 79 3.85 4.55 8.36
C ALA A 79 3.02 3.41 8.96
N GLY A 80 3.09 2.23 8.33
CA GLY A 80 2.39 1.03 8.77
C GLY A 80 0.88 0.96 8.46
N GLN A 81 0.32 1.87 7.67
CA GLN A 81 -1.11 1.85 7.30
C GLN A 81 -1.39 1.45 5.85
N GLN A 82 -0.35 1.21 5.06
CA GLN A 82 -0.45 1.00 3.62
C GLN A 82 -0.36 -0.48 3.27
N GLU A 83 -1.36 -0.97 2.53
CA GLU A 83 -1.39 -2.36 2.05
C GLU A 83 -0.26 -2.59 1.05
N THR A 84 0.61 -3.53 1.40
CA THR A 84 1.65 -4.09 0.54
C THR A 84 1.27 -5.52 0.19
N PHE A 85 1.48 -5.90 -1.07
CA PHE A 85 1.29 -7.26 -1.55
C PHE A 85 2.61 -7.79 -2.07
N LEU A 86 3.16 -8.81 -1.41
CA LEU A 86 4.41 -9.45 -1.82
C LEU A 86 4.16 -10.69 -2.69
N ASN A 87 5.16 -11.03 -3.51
CA ASN A 87 5.16 -12.25 -4.34
C ASN A 87 3.96 -12.38 -5.29
N VAL A 88 3.42 -11.25 -5.77
CA VAL A 88 2.33 -11.22 -6.76
C VAL A 88 2.87 -11.66 -8.11
N ARG A 89 2.13 -12.51 -8.82
CA ARG A 89 2.54 -13.11 -10.10
C ARG A 89 1.40 -13.13 -11.10
N GLY A 90 1.72 -12.78 -12.34
CA GLY A 90 0.76 -12.75 -13.45
C GLY A 90 -0.03 -11.45 -13.51
N ALA A 91 -0.33 -11.02 -14.74
CA ALA A 91 -0.96 -9.74 -15.03
C ALA A 91 -2.30 -9.54 -14.29
N VAL A 92 -3.11 -10.61 -14.19
CA VAL A 92 -4.40 -10.58 -13.49
C VAL A 92 -4.23 -10.28 -12.01
N ALA A 93 -3.31 -10.99 -11.34
CA ALA A 93 -3.06 -10.80 -9.92
C ALA A 93 -2.44 -9.42 -9.63
N VAL A 94 -1.59 -8.91 -10.53
CA VAL A 94 -1.05 -7.54 -10.42
C VAL A 94 -2.17 -6.51 -10.49
N LEU A 95 -3.10 -6.63 -11.45
CA LEU A 95 -4.25 -5.73 -11.54
C LEU A 95 -5.13 -5.81 -10.28
N GLU A 96 -5.36 -7.01 -9.76
CA GLU A 96 -6.13 -7.20 -8.52
C GLU A 96 -5.42 -6.58 -7.31
N ALA A 97 -4.11 -6.79 -7.15
CA ALA A 97 -3.32 -6.16 -6.11
C ALA A 97 -3.37 -4.63 -6.20
N CYS A 98 -3.26 -4.06 -7.41
CA CYS A 98 -3.41 -2.62 -7.61
C CYS A 98 -4.80 -2.11 -7.18
N ARG A 99 -5.87 -2.84 -7.54
CA ARG A 99 -7.24 -2.49 -7.11
C ARG A 99 -7.40 -2.54 -5.60
N ARG A 100 -6.78 -3.52 -4.93
CA ARG A 100 -6.76 -3.61 -3.47
C ARG A 100 -5.98 -2.45 -2.84
N CYS A 101 -4.84 -2.05 -3.41
CA CYS A 101 -4.15 -0.83 -2.98
C CYS A 101 -5.05 0.40 -3.08
N TYR A 102 -5.83 0.59 -4.14
CA TYR A 102 -6.79 1.70 -4.20
C TYR A 102 -7.88 1.60 -3.13
N ALA A 103 -8.33 0.39 -2.80
CA ALA A 103 -9.28 0.17 -1.73
C ALA A 103 -8.70 0.49 -0.34
N SER A 104 -7.39 0.30 -0.14
CA SER A 104 -6.71 0.55 1.15
C SER A 104 -6.77 2.03 1.56
N LEU A 105 -6.98 2.94 0.60
CA LEU A 105 -7.30 4.33 0.91
C LEU A 105 -8.53 4.45 1.82
N PHE A 106 -9.47 3.52 1.82
CA PHE A 106 -10.73 3.61 2.57
C PHE A 106 -10.76 2.66 3.78
N THR A 107 -9.60 2.37 4.37
CA THR A 107 -9.56 1.73 5.70
C THR A 107 -10.17 2.66 6.76
N ASP A 108 -10.70 2.05 7.82
CA ASP A 108 -11.34 2.79 8.93
C ASP A 108 -10.39 3.80 9.56
N ARG A 109 -9.11 3.43 9.69
CA ARG A 109 -8.05 4.30 10.17
C ARG A 109 -7.76 5.46 9.21
N ALA A 110 -7.66 5.20 7.90
CA ALA A 110 -7.44 6.25 6.91
C ALA A 110 -8.62 7.23 6.80
N ILE A 111 -9.87 6.74 6.91
CA ILE A 111 -11.07 7.58 6.94
C ILE A 111 -11.06 8.46 8.19
N SER A 112 -10.89 7.87 9.37
CA SER A 112 -10.84 8.61 10.65
C SER A 112 -9.75 9.68 10.67
N TYR A 113 -8.55 9.31 10.19
CA TYR A 113 -7.41 10.23 10.15
C TYR A 113 -7.69 11.45 9.27
N ARG A 114 -8.25 11.24 8.07
CA ARG A 114 -8.60 12.35 7.18
C ARG A 114 -9.72 13.22 7.73
N GLN A 115 -10.71 12.64 8.41
CA GLN A 115 -11.73 13.43 9.11
C GLN A 115 -11.11 14.30 10.19
N ALA A 116 -10.24 13.73 11.03
CA ALA A 116 -9.56 14.47 12.10
C ALA A 116 -8.67 15.61 11.59
N LYS A 117 -8.06 15.45 10.40
CA LYS A 117 -7.22 16.47 9.76
C LYS A 117 -8.00 17.39 8.81
N GLY A 118 -9.31 17.19 8.62
CA GLY A 118 -10.13 17.98 7.71
C GLY A 118 -9.82 17.81 6.22
N PHE A 119 -9.22 16.69 5.82
CA PHE A 119 -8.91 16.41 4.41
C PHE A 119 -10.12 15.83 3.68
N ASP A 120 -10.37 16.32 2.46
CA ASP A 120 -11.35 15.74 1.56
C ASP A 120 -10.90 14.34 1.12
N HIS A 121 -11.72 13.33 1.45
CA HIS A 121 -11.47 11.93 1.13
C HIS A 121 -11.27 11.65 -0.36
N LEU A 122 -11.82 12.48 -1.25
CA LEU A 122 -11.73 12.31 -2.69
C LEU A 122 -10.57 13.09 -3.34
N LYS A 123 -9.89 13.96 -2.58
CA LYS A 123 -8.75 14.74 -3.09
C LYS A 123 -7.39 14.09 -2.80
N VAL A 124 -7.38 12.95 -2.09
CA VAL A 124 -6.15 12.20 -1.82
C VAL A 124 -5.87 11.27 -2.99
N ALA A 125 -4.70 11.44 -3.61
CA ALA A 125 -4.21 10.55 -4.64
C ALA A 125 -3.33 9.44 -4.04
N LEU A 126 -3.38 8.27 -4.67
CA LEU A 126 -2.51 7.13 -4.36
C LEU A 126 -1.74 6.74 -5.60
N SER A 127 -0.42 6.67 -5.46
CA SER A 127 0.46 6.01 -6.41
C SER A 127 0.69 4.56 -5.99
N ILE A 128 0.95 3.68 -6.96
CA ILE A 128 1.24 2.27 -6.70
C ILE A 128 2.57 1.91 -7.34
N GLY A 129 3.53 1.52 -6.50
CA GLY A 129 4.81 0.98 -6.94
C GLY A 129 4.73 -0.52 -7.20
N VAL A 130 5.03 -0.93 -8.44
CA VAL A 130 5.15 -2.36 -8.81
C VAL A 130 6.64 -2.66 -9.02
N GLN A 131 7.24 -3.38 -8.07
CA GLN A 131 8.68 -3.64 -8.04
C GLN A 131 8.96 -5.13 -8.12
N LYS A 132 9.97 -5.55 -8.88
CA LYS A 132 10.44 -6.94 -8.88
C LYS A 132 10.81 -7.39 -7.45
N MET A 133 10.35 -8.57 -7.05
CA MET A 133 10.73 -9.18 -5.78
C MET A 133 12.22 -9.56 -5.77
N VAL A 134 12.90 -9.18 -4.69
CA VAL A 134 14.21 -9.73 -4.33
C VAL A 134 13.99 -11.06 -3.62
N ARG A 135 14.89 -12.04 -3.85
CA ARG A 135 14.78 -13.38 -3.27
C ARG A 135 15.32 -13.46 -1.83
N SER A 136 14.91 -12.50 -0.99
CA SER A 136 15.27 -12.54 0.44
C SER A 136 14.57 -13.68 1.19
N ASP A 137 13.55 -14.30 0.59
CA ASP A 137 12.98 -15.58 1.06
C ASP A 137 14.02 -16.72 1.14
N LYS A 138 15.15 -16.57 0.45
CA LYS A 138 16.29 -17.51 0.49
C LYS A 138 17.52 -16.94 1.22
N ALA A 139 17.39 -15.77 1.84
CA ALA A 139 18.48 -15.03 2.45
C ALA A 139 17.96 -14.21 3.65
N GLY A 140 18.61 -13.09 3.97
CA GLY A 140 18.14 -12.12 4.95
C GLY A 140 17.61 -10.83 4.32
N ALA A 141 16.84 -10.09 5.09
CA ALA A 141 16.42 -8.72 4.82
C ALA A 141 16.31 -7.96 6.14
N GLY A 142 16.32 -6.63 6.08
CA GLY A 142 16.37 -5.81 7.28
C GLY A 142 16.04 -4.35 7.02
N VAL A 143 16.17 -3.55 8.07
CA VAL A 143 16.02 -2.10 8.06
C VAL A 143 17.32 -1.49 8.53
N MET A 144 17.68 -0.34 7.97
CA MET A 144 18.87 0.41 8.35
C MET A 144 18.48 1.84 8.73
N PHE A 145 19.05 2.33 9.82
CA PHE A 145 18.97 3.71 10.27
C PHE A 145 20.37 4.32 10.23
N SER A 146 20.50 5.52 9.65
CA SER A 146 21.77 6.27 9.59
C SER A 146 22.09 7.04 10.88
N ILE A 147 21.39 6.72 11.96
CA ILE A 147 21.43 7.35 13.27
C ILE A 147 20.96 6.32 14.30
N ASP A 148 21.47 6.40 15.53
CA ASP A 148 20.86 5.68 16.64
C ASP A 148 19.46 6.26 16.95
N THR A 149 18.42 5.47 16.75
CA THR A 149 17.03 5.90 16.96
C THR A 149 16.65 6.05 18.43
N GLU A 150 17.39 5.45 19.36
CA GLU A 150 17.11 5.54 20.81
C GLU A 150 17.74 6.81 21.41
N THR A 151 18.99 7.10 21.05
CA THR A 151 19.75 8.22 21.63
C THR A 151 19.83 9.46 20.74
N GLY A 152 19.58 9.32 19.43
CA GLY A 152 19.80 10.38 18.44
C GLY A 152 21.27 10.57 18.07
N PHE A 153 22.16 9.64 18.41
CA PHE A 153 23.58 9.75 18.06
C PHE A 153 23.83 9.48 16.57
N ASP A 154 24.26 10.50 15.83
CA ASP A 154 24.35 10.52 14.36
C ASP A 154 25.68 9.99 13.78
N LYS A 155 26.54 9.41 14.62
CA LYS A 155 27.85 8.85 14.20
C LYS A 155 27.86 7.34 14.10
N VAL A 156 26.68 6.71 14.14
CA VAL A 156 26.51 5.26 14.01
C VAL A 156 25.46 4.94 12.97
N VAL A 157 25.57 3.75 12.39
CA VAL A 157 24.55 3.16 11.54
C VAL A 157 24.01 1.94 12.28
N VAL A 158 22.71 1.89 12.49
CA VAL A 158 22.03 0.76 13.10
C VAL A 158 21.41 -0.07 11.99
N ILE A 159 21.70 -1.38 11.97
CA ILE A 159 21.17 -2.32 10.99
C ILE A 159 20.50 -3.44 11.76
N ASN A 160 19.19 -3.60 11.57
CA ASN A 160 18.41 -4.71 12.12
C ASN A 160 18.08 -5.67 10.99
N ALA A 161 18.47 -6.94 11.10
CA ALA A 161 18.28 -7.91 10.02
C ALA A 161 17.71 -9.24 10.52
N SER A 162 16.94 -9.93 9.66
CA SER A 162 16.45 -11.28 9.94
C SER A 162 16.40 -12.09 8.66
N TRP A 163 16.40 -13.41 8.79
CA TRP A 163 16.12 -14.34 7.69
C TRP A 163 14.70 -14.14 7.14
N GLY A 164 14.55 -14.24 5.82
CA GLY A 164 13.27 -14.19 5.12
C GLY A 164 12.92 -12.82 4.54
N LEU A 165 11.61 -12.53 4.45
CA LEU A 165 11.12 -11.28 3.88
C LEU A 165 11.26 -10.15 4.91
N GLY A 166 11.77 -9.00 4.48
CA GLY A 166 12.01 -7.86 5.37
C GLY A 166 10.74 -7.26 5.98
N GLU A 167 9.56 -7.60 5.45
CA GLU A 167 8.27 -7.21 6.03
C GLU A 167 8.12 -7.70 7.49
N ASN A 168 8.71 -8.85 7.84
CA ASN A 168 8.68 -9.35 9.21
C ASN A 168 9.42 -8.43 10.19
N VAL A 169 10.57 -7.89 9.78
CA VAL A 169 11.37 -6.95 10.58
C VAL A 169 10.64 -5.61 10.69
N VAL A 170 10.08 -5.12 9.58
CA VAL A 170 9.33 -3.85 9.55
C VAL A 170 8.08 -3.89 10.44
N GLN A 171 7.41 -5.04 10.53
CA GLN A 171 6.23 -5.24 11.37
C GLN A 171 6.57 -5.57 12.83
N GLY A 172 7.84 -5.78 13.18
CA GLY A 172 8.25 -6.25 14.51
C GLY A 172 7.72 -7.65 14.84
N ALA A 173 7.47 -8.48 13.82
CA ALA A 173 6.95 -9.84 13.97
C ALA A 173 8.03 -10.86 14.35
N VAL A 174 9.30 -10.46 14.26
CA VAL A 174 10.48 -11.26 14.58
C VAL A 174 11.45 -10.37 15.36
N ASP A 175 12.21 -10.98 16.28
CA ASP A 175 13.36 -10.32 16.91
C ASP A 175 14.54 -10.40 15.92
N PRO A 176 14.98 -9.25 15.35
CA PRO A 176 16.10 -9.22 14.42
C PRO A 176 17.45 -9.28 15.15
N ASP A 177 18.49 -9.63 14.40
CA ASP A 177 19.90 -9.46 14.78
C ASP A 177 20.27 -7.98 14.86
#